data_AF-A0A2V7QHJ8-F1
#
_entry.id   AF-A0A2V7QHJ8-F1
#
_cell.length_a   1.000
_cell.length_b   1.000
_cell.length_c   1.000
_cell.angle_alpha   90.00
_cell.angle_beta   90.00
_cell.angle_gamma   90.00
#
_symmetry.space_group_name_H-M   'P 1'
#
loop_
_entity.id
_entity.type
_entity.pdbx_description
1 polymer ?
#
loop_
_entity_poly.entity_id
_entity_poly.type
_entity_poly.pdbx_seq_one_letter_code
_entity_poly.pdbx_strand_id
1 'polypeptide(L)' 'PEHGWPARLLVPHLYLWKSAKWVRGFTLLDADVPGFWEQNGYHMRGDPWKEERYGGRAITQHEINRLRNLSKKDV' A
#
# COMPACT_ATOMS: atom_id res chain seq x y z
N PRO A 1 15.26 -1.39 16.69
CA PRO A 1 15.70 -0.28 15.83
C PRO A 1 14.52 0.56 15.31
N GLU A 2 14.40 1.81 15.78
CA GLU A 2 13.21 2.65 15.61
C GLU A 2 12.99 3.10 14.15
N HIS A 3 14.08 3.37 13.43
CA HIS A 3 14.04 3.97 12.10
C HIS A 3 14.09 2.98 10.93
N GLY A 4 14.02 1.68 11.18
CA GLY A 4 13.91 0.68 10.12
C GLY A 4 15.19 -0.08 9.73
N TRP A 5 16.24 -0.05 10.55
CA TRP A 5 17.42 -0.92 10.34
C TRP A 5 17.02 -2.40 10.16
N PRO A 6 17.58 -3.14 9.18
CA PRO A 6 18.70 -2.78 8.30
C PRO A 6 18.33 -1.98 7.04
N ALA A 7 17.06 -1.94 6.65
CA ALA A 7 16.65 -1.28 5.42
C ALA A 7 15.23 -0.68 5.52
N ARG A 8 15.07 0.53 4.95
CA ARG A 8 13.82 1.27 4.90
C ARG A 8 13.61 1.84 3.50
N LEU A 9 12.37 1.80 3.03
CA LEU A 9 11.90 2.51 1.85
C LEU A 9 11.51 3.95 2.24
N LEU A 10 11.83 4.92 1.38
CA LEU A 10 11.39 6.29 1.52
C LEU A 10 10.82 6.80 0.18
N VAL A 11 9.60 7.34 0.23
CA VAL A 11 8.97 8.05 -0.88
C VAL A 11 8.65 9.48 -0.42
N PRO A 12 9.55 10.45 -0.66
CA PRO A 12 9.52 11.75 0.04
C PRO A 12 8.26 12.60 -0.17
N HIS A 13 7.57 12.42 -1.30
CA HIS A 13 6.43 13.25 -1.69
C HIS A 13 5.07 12.63 -1.34
N LEU A 14 5.05 11.49 -0.64
CA LEU A 14 3.83 10.83 -0.19
C LEU A 14 3.82 10.73 1.34
N TYR A 15 2.64 10.49 1.91
CA TYR A 15 2.52 10.20 3.32
C TYR A 15 3.35 8.98 3.75
N LEU A 16 3.82 9.01 5.00
CA LEU A 16 4.84 8.09 5.52
C LEU A 16 4.42 6.61 5.54
N TRP A 17 3.12 6.27 5.51
CA TRP A 17 2.70 4.87 5.45
C TRP A 17 3.10 4.18 4.14
N LYS A 18 3.41 4.95 3.09
CA LYS A 18 4.00 4.46 1.83
C LYS A 18 5.51 4.16 1.93
N SER A 19 6.15 4.52 3.04
CA SER A 19 7.58 4.37 3.29
C SER A 19 7.84 3.24 4.30
N ALA A 20 7.86 1.99 3.81
CA ALA A 20 7.96 0.79 4.63
C ALA A 20 9.27 0.72 5.44
N LYS A 21 9.16 0.36 6.72
CA LYS A 21 10.30 0.02 7.58
C LYS A 21 10.62 -1.47 7.50
N TRP A 22 11.86 -1.83 7.79
CA TRP A 22 12.31 -3.24 7.89
C TRP A 22 12.06 -4.04 6.61
N VAL A 23 12.39 -3.44 5.45
CA VAL A 23 12.18 -4.04 4.14
C VAL A 23 12.96 -5.36 4.02
N ARG A 24 12.28 -6.41 3.52
CA ARG A 24 12.86 -7.76 3.35
C ARG A 24 13.03 -8.17 1.88
N GLY A 25 12.28 -7.54 0.98
CA GLY A 25 12.27 -7.82 -0.44
C GLY A 25 11.20 -7.00 -1.14
N PHE A 26 11.19 -7.09 -2.46
CA PHE A 26 10.21 -6.45 -3.33
C PHE A 26 9.52 -7.52 -4.18
N THR A 27 8.21 -7.38 -4.33
CA THR A 27 7.43 -8.17 -5.27
C THR A 27 6.88 -7.21 -6.31
N LEU A 28 7.20 -7.46 -7.58
CA LEU A 28 6.64 -6.72 -8.69
C LEU A 28 5.24 -7.28 -8.98
N LEU A 29 4.29 -6.39 -9.26
CA LEU A 29 2.90 -6.72 -9.55
C LEU A 29 2.50 -6.03 -10.84
N ASP A 30 1.68 -6.68 -11.67
CA ASP A 30 1.20 -6.14 -12.94
C ASP A 30 0.06 -5.12 -12.77
N ALA A 31 -0.54 -5.08 -11.58
CA ALA A 31 -1.60 -4.13 -11.24
C ALA A 31 -1.45 -3.64 -9.79
N ASP A 32 -2.00 -2.46 -9.52
CA ASP A 32 -2.07 -1.90 -8.18
C ASP A 32 -3.05 -2.69 -7.30
N VAL A 33 -2.53 -3.30 -6.24
CA VAL A 33 -3.32 -4.09 -5.27
C VAL A 33 -3.29 -3.41 -3.89
N PRO A 34 -4.44 -3.21 -3.24
CA PRO A 34 -4.51 -2.62 -1.90
C PRO A 34 -3.69 -3.41 -0.87
N GLY A 35 -2.76 -2.72 -0.19
CA GLY A 35 -1.96 -3.26 0.90
C GLY A 35 -2.66 -3.14 2.25
N PHE A 36 -1.91 -3.31 3.34
CA PHE A 36 -2.46 -3.25 4.70
C PHE A 36 -3.15 -1.92 4.99
N TRP A 37 -2.51 -0.79 4.70
CA TRP A 37 -3.07 0.53 5.01
C TRP A 37 -4.30 0.85 4.15
N GLU A 38 -4.27 0.49 2.88
CA GLU A 38 -5.34 0.80 1.93
C GLU A 38 -6.60 -0.02 2.23
N GLN A 39 -6.41 -1.28 2.66
CA GLN A 39 -7.51 -2.11 3.18
C GLN A 39 -8.14 -1.51 4.45
N ASN A 40 -7.37 -0.74 5.22
CA ASN A 40 -7.83 -0.03 6.42
C ASN A 40 -8.28 1.41 6.13
N GLY A 41 -8.59 1.74 4.87
CA GLY A 41 -9.21 3.02 4.49
C GLY A 41 -8.23 4.15 4.16
N TYR A 42 -6.92 3.89 4.12
CA TYR A 42 -5.95 4.88 3.65
C TYR A 42 -5.95 4.98 2.12
N HIS A 43 -5.52 6.12 1.60
CA HIS A 43 -5.52 6.35 0.15
C HIS A 43 -4.48 5.48 -0.59
N MET A 44 -4.82 5.04 -1.81
CA MET A 44 -3.94 4.24 -2.67
C MET A 44 -2.64 4.96 -3.05
N ARG A 45 -2.67 6.29 -3.23
CA ARG A 45 -1.48 7.11 -3.53
C ARG A 45 -0.93 7.83 -2.30
N GLY A 46 -1.69 8.70 -1.66
CA GLY A 46 -1.31 9.30 -0.38
C GLY A 46 -0.54 10.61 -0.54
N ASP A 47 -0.91 11.43 -1.51
CA ASP A 47 -0.35 12.76 -1.72
C ASP A 47 -0.82 13.75 -0.62
N PRO A 48 0.09 14.30 0.21
CA PRO A 48 -0.27 15.20 1.29
C PRO A 48 -0.78 16.57 0.80
N TRP A 49 -0.37 17.02 -0.39
CA TRP A 49 -0.79 18.31 -0.94
C TRP A 49 -2.20 18.25 -1.54
N LYS A 50 -2.66 17.05 -1.87
CA LYS A 50 -4.03 16.79 -2.33
C LYS A 50 -4.93 16.26 -1.22
N GLU A 51 -4.47 16.30 0.04
CA GLU A 51 -5.20 15.80 1.21
C GLU A 51 -5.65 14.33 1.09
N GLU A 52 -4.87 13.50 0.39
CA GLU A 52 -5.17 12.08 0.16
C GLU A 52 -4.86 11.22 1.40
N ARG A 53 -5.37 11.58 2.57
CA ARG A 53 -5.14 10.78 3.79
C ARG A 53 -5.92 9.47 3.76
N TYR A 54 -7.20 9.57 3.44
CA TYR A 54 -8.14 8.46 3.40
C TYR A 54 -8.66 8.24 1.98
N GLY A 55 -8.92 6.99 1.63
CA GLY A 55 -9.63 6.64 0.42
C GLY A 55 -11.13 6.87 0.56
N GLY A 56 -11.86 6.90 -0.56
CA GLY A 56 -13.31 7.07 -0.55
C GLY A 56 -14.10 5.91 0.07
N ARG A 57 -13.51 4.72 0.19
CA ARG A 57 -14.15 3.54 0.81
C ARG A 57 -13.12 2.54 1.33
N ALA A 58 -13.27 2.11 2.58
CA ALA A 58 -12.57 0.94 3.10
C ALA A 58 -13.08 -0.33 2.40
N ILE A 59 -12.16 -1.18 1.97
CA ILE A 59 -12.48 -2.35 1.15
C ILE A 59 -12.90 -3.50 2.06
N THR A 60 -14.00 -4.17 1.74
CA THR A 60 -14.45 -5.35 2.48
C THR A 60 -13.52 -6.55 2.23
N GLN A 61 -13.46 -7.51 3.16
CA GLN A 61 -12.63 -8.72 2.99
C GLN A 61 -13.00 -9.52 1.72
N HIS A 62 -14.28 -9.50 1.33
CA HIS A 62 -14.73 -10.13 0.09
C HIS A 62 -14.14 -9.46 -1.15
N GLU A 63 -14.16 -8.13 -1.21
CA GLU A 63 -13.56 -7.35 -2.29
C GLU A 63 -12.03 -7.53 -2.34
N ILE A 64 -11.36 -7.57 -1.18
CA ILE A 64 -9.92 -7.86 -1.10
C ILE A 64 -9.59 -9.22 -1.72
N ASN A 65 -10.36 -10.25 -1.35
CA ASN A 65 -10.16 -11.60 -1.88
C ASN A 65 -10.43 -11.66 -3.39
N ARG A 66 -11.43 -10.91 -3.89
CA ARG A 66 -11.70 -10.78 -5.32
C ARG A 66 -10.51 -10.15 -6.07
N LEU A 67 -9.98 -9.03 -5.59
CA LEU A 67 -8.86 -8.32 -6.22
C LEU A 67 -7.59 -9.16 -6.27
N ARG A 68 -7.28 -9.88 -5.18
CA ARG A 68 -6.13 -10.81 -5.15
C ARG A 68 -6.30 -11.97 -6.12
N ASN A 69 -7.52 -12.49 -6.28
CA ASN A 69 -7.79 -13.58 -7.22
C ASN A 69 -7.76 -13.13 -8.68
N LEU A 70 -8.15 -11.88 -8.98
CA LEU A 70 -8.00 -11.29 -10.30
C LEU A 70 -6.53 -11.15 -10.68
N SER A 71 -5.71 -10.55 -9.81
CA SER A 71 -4.26 -10.40 -10.04
C SER A 71 -3.52 -11.73 -10.27
N LYS A 72 -4.01 -12.85 -9.72
CA LYS A 72 -3.42 -14.18 -9.93
C LYS A 72 -3.88 -14.89 -11.21
N LYS A 73 -4.98 -14.45 -11.82
CA LYS A 73 -5.51 -15.05 -13.06
C LYS A 73 -4.87 -14.48 -14.32
N ASP A 74 -4.29 -13.29 -14.23
CA ASP A 74 -3.63 -12.61 -15.35
C ASP A 74 -2.13 -12.96 -15.47
N VAL A 75 -1.66 -13.98 -14.74
CA VAL A 75 -0.31 -14.58 -14.77
C VAL A 75 -0.35 -15.98 -15.37
#